data_AF-A0A2H4SKJ7-F1
#
_entry.id   AF-A0A2H4SKJ7-F1
#
_cell.length_a   1.000
_cell.length_b   1.000
_cell.length_c   1.000
_cell.angle_alpha   90.00
_cell.angle_beta   90.00
_cell.angle_gamma   90.00
#
_symmetry.space_group_name_H-M   'P 1'
#
loop_
_entity.id
_entity.type
_entity.pdbx_description
1 polymer ?
#
loop_
_entity_poly.entity_id
_entity_poly.type
_entity_poly.pdbx_seq_one_letter_code
_entity_poly.pdbx_strand_id
1 'polypeptide(L)'
;MPLYVVALAWPLKARVAVRDLWEPDTSAVQKALRSIQETVGWSVRCTPDFGVLWEALQTVYPDAGEFVTAVAALVRIWCQELDNLLSDTANEVWAEKFLETVGESAVKAVILVVHIGKPRVAGSTWNPSSSAFTLALPSTRVTFAPDHAAELRADIFGAFEAKEPSASAPPPEDWADLGDVRSAVVVAPVAAKGAAFLPTLNDVPRPDVLQLQPPYRLMVHDRGNHIEVQCSHGPSLELLAGYLEKWCRAIPGRSDRQPALMNVRLNKSAFGLGVVYDALTIAPHDTREGTLLPPVLILSLVENVLGYKLAHEYPQSWRFIREDPLKTAA
;
A
#
# COMPACT_ATOMS: atom_id res chain seq x y z
N MET A 1 37.55 16.03 -23.72
CA MET A 1 36.18 16.55 -23.87
C MET A 1 35.32 15.89 -22.81
N PRO A 2 34.78 16.61 -21.82
CA PRO A 2 34.03 15.98 -20.75
C PRO A 2 32.62 15.68 -21.23
N LEU A 3 32.26 14.41 -21.17
CA LEU A 3 30.89 13.92 -21.31
C LEU A 3 30.11 14.36 -20.08
N TYR A 4 29.02 15.09 -20.32
CA TYR A 4 28.04 15.50 -19.33
C TYR A 4 27.47 14.26 -18.61
N VAL A 5 27.65 14.22 -17.29
CA VAL A 5 26.96 13.30 -16.40
C VAL A 5 25.56 13.88 -16.17
N VAL A 6 24.52 13.25 -16.69
CA VAL A 6 23.13 13.59 -16.34
C VAL A 6 22.83 12.95 -14.99
N ALA A 7 23.03 13.71 -13.91
CA ALA A 7 22.36 13.44 -12.67
C ALA A 7 20.85 13.56 -12.92
N LEU A 8 20.03 12.58 -12.54
CA LEU A 8 18.59 12.78 -12.37
C LEU A 8 18.40 13.69 -11.14
N ALA A 9 18.66 14.97 -11.35
CA ALA A 9 18.52 16.01 -10.36
C ALA A 9 17.02 16.23 -10.14
N TRP A 10 16.56 15.98 -8.91
CA TRP A 10 15.27 16.45 -8.44
C TRP A 10 15.03 17.90 -8.90
N PRO A 11 13.93 18.21 -9.63
CA PRO A 11 13.77 19.52 -10.23
C PRO A 11 13.92 20.63 -9.19
N LEU A 12 14.77 21.61 -9.47
CA LEU A 12 15.05 22.72 -8.55
C LEU A 12 13.75 23.40 -8.09
N LYS A 13 12.78 23.52 -9.01
CA LYS A 13 11.44 24.04 -8.72
C LYS A 13 10.65 23.21 -7.70
N ALA A 14 10.70 21.88 -7.74
CA ALA A 14 10.03 21.06 -6.74
C ALA A 14 10.70 21.19 -5.37
N ARG A 15 12.03 21.29 -5.32
CA ARG A 15 12.77 21.56 -4.07
C ARG A 15 12.40 22.91 -3.46
N VAL A 16 12.32 23.94 -4.29
CA VAL A 16 11.87 25.28 -3.87
C VAL A 16 10.42 25.22 -3.39
N ALA A 17 9.53 24.53 -4.12
CA ALA A 17 8.13 24.40 -3.72
C ALA A 17 7.95 23.62 -2.41
N VAL A 18 8.73 22.57 -2.15
CA VAL A 18 8.69 21.85 -0.85
C VAL A 18 9.16 22.76 0.29
N ARG A 19 10.28 23.45 0.10
CA ARG A 19 10.81 24.43 1.05
C ARG A 19 9.84 25.58 1.32
N ASP A 20 9.03 25.98 0.34
CA ASP A 20 8.14 27.15 0.48
C ASP A 20 6.73 26.76 0.94
N LEU A 21 6.22 25.59 0.54
CA LEU A 21 4.82 25.19 0.75
C LEU A 21 4.62 24.08 1.79
N TRP A 22 5.67 23.33 2.15
CA TRP A 22 5.55 22.14 3.00
C TRP A 22 6.40 22.20 4.28
N GLU A 23 7.67 22.56 4.18
CA GLU A 23 8.61 22.59 5.31
C GLU A 23 8.35 23.71 6.34
N PRO A 24 7.99 24.94 5.95
CA PRO A 24 7.87 26.02 6.93
C PRO A 24 6.71 25.78 7.88
N ASP A 25 6.93 26.01 9.17
CA ASP A 25 5.88 25.99 10.19
C ASP A 25 4.74 27.00 9.91
N THR A 26 5.03 28.02 9.10
CA THR A 26 4.07 29.05 8.67
C THR A 26 3.25 28.63 7.46
N SER A 27 3.60 27.53 6.79
CA SER A 27 2.92 27.02 5.60
C SER A 27 1.49 26.60 5.93
N ALA A 28 0.61 26.64 4.92
CA ALA A 28 -0.80 26.30 5.09
C ALA A 28 -0.98 24.82 5.51
N VAL A 29 -0.09 23.93 5.06
CA VAL A 29 -0.12 22.51 5.42
C VAL A 29 0.25 22.30 6.88
N GLN A 30 1.38 22.86 7.33
CA GLN A 30 1.82 22.71 8.73
C GLN A 30 0.80 23.32 9.70
N LYS A 31 0.18 24.45 9.34
CA LYS A 31 -0.92 25.03 10.11
C LYS A 31 -2.13 24.10 10.20
N ALA A 32 -2.52 23.46 9.10
CA ALA A 32 -3.65 22.53 9.09
C ALA A 32 -3.37 21.26 9.90
N LEU A 33 -2.16 20.70 9.81
CA LEU A 33 -1.72 19.57 10.63
C LEU A 33 -1.70 19.93 12.12
N ARG A 34 -1.25 21.15 12.46
CA ARG A 34 -1.24 21.65 13.83
C ARG A 34 -2.64 21.86 14.39
N SER A 35 -3.58 22.37 13.57
CA SER A 35 -5.00 22.52 13.96
C SER A 35 -5.57 21.19 14.46
N ILE A 36 -5.41 20.12 13.68
CA ILE A 36 -5.87 18.78 14.10
C ILE A 36 -5.13 18.30 15.34
N GLN A 37 -3.81 18.54 15.44
CA GLN A 37 -3.06 18.16 16.63
C GLN A 37 -3.60 18.86 17.90
N GLU A 38 -4.03 20.12 17.79
CA GLU A 38 -4.65 20.86 18.88
C GLU A 38 -6.06 20.33 19.19
N THR A 39 -6.85 19.98 18.18
CA THR A 39 -8.20 19.42 18.33
C THR A 39 -8.20 18.01 18.93
N VAL A 40 -7.31 17.13 18.46
CA VAL A 40 -7.24 15.70 18.82
C VAL A 40 -6.34 15.46 20.04
N GLY A 41 -5.38 16.34 20.30
CA GLY A 41 -4.41 16.21 21.39
C GLY A 41 -3.29 15.19 21.13
N TRP A 42 -3.17 14.64 19.91
CA TRP A 42 -2.14 13.69 19.49
C TRP A 42 -1.28 14.23 18.35
N SER A 43 -0.06 13.71 18.20
CA SER A 43 0.81 14.14 17.10
C SER A 43 0.23 13.75 15.75
N VAL A 44 0.12 14.69 14.82
CA VAL A 44 -0.29 14.42 13.43
C VAL A 44 0.95 14.38 12.56
N ARG A 45 1.14 13.32 11.76
CA ARG A 45 2.33 13.14 10.93
C ARG A 45 1.94 12.84 9.49
N CYS A 46 2.49 13.62 8.56
CA CYS A 46 2.44 13.35 7.13
C CYS A 46 3.83 13.56 6.54
N THR A 47 4.41 12.50 5.99
CA THR A 47 5.74 12.53 5.36
C THR A 47 5.63 11.97 3.94
N PRO A 48 5.08 12.75 2.98
CA PRO A 48 4.98 12.33 1.60
C PRO A 48 6.38 12.24 0.99
N ASP A 49 6.66 11.13 0.32
CA ASP A 49 7.88 11.01 -0.46
C ASP A 49 7.68 11.70 -1.82
N PHE A 50 7.98 12.99 -1.86
CA PHE A 50 7.89 13.79 -3.08
C PHE A 50 8.74 13.20 -4.19
N GLY A 51 9.98 12.77 -3.87
CA GLY A 51 10.92 12.05 -4.74
C GLY A 51 10.21 11.00 -5.58
N VAL A 52 9.52 10.18 -4.84
CA VAL A 52 8.84 9.01 -5.30
C VAL A 52 7.57 9.36 -6.09
N LEU A 53 6.69 10.18 -5.52
CA LEU A 53 5.45 10.64 -6.17
C LEU A 53 5.67 11.39 -7.50
N TRP A 54 6.74 12.20 -7.60
CA TRP A 54 7.05 12.94 -8.82
C TRP A 54 7.50 12.03 -9.97
N GLU A 55 8.31 11.00 -9.73
CA GLU A 55 8.73 10.09 -10.81
C GLU A 55 7.55 9.41 -11.50
N ALA A 56 6.49 9.10 -10.74
CA ALA A 56 5.28 8.49 -11.28
C ALA A 56 4.33 9.49 -11.94
N LEU A 57 4.39 10.78 -11.57
CA LEU A 57 3.47 11.82 -12.04
C LEU A 57 4.11 12.89 -12.94
N GLN A 58 5.42 12.81 -13.21
CA GLN A 58 6.14 13.76 -14.06
C GLN A 58 5.65 13.80 -15.51
N THR A 59 5.02 12.73 -15.99
CA THR A 59 4.39 12.68 -17.32
C THR A 59 3.05 13.41 -17.35
N VAL A 60 2.45 13.64 -16.18
CA VAL A 60 1.10 14.18 -15.98
C VAL A 60 1.17 15.65 -15.54
N TYR A 61 2.16 16.02 -14.73
CA TYR A 61 2.38 17.38 -14.26
C TYR A 61 3.50 18.05 -15.09
N PRO A 62 3.19 19.10 -15.86
CA PRO A 62 4.17 19.79 -16.70
C PRO A 62 5.17 20.61 -15.86
N ASP A 63 4.82 20.97 -14.63
CA ASP A 63 5.66 21.71 -13.70
C ASP A 63 5.72 21.03 -12.33
N ALA A 64 6.94 20.90 -11.82
CA ALA A 64 7.20 20.22 -10.55
C ALA A 64 6.73 21.03 -9.33
N GLY A 65 6.58 22.35 -9.46
CA GLY A 65 5.96 23.20 -8.44
C GLY A 65 4.46 22.99 -8.35
N GLU A 66 3.77 22.84 -9.48
CA GLU A 66 2.34 22.51 -9.50
C GLU A 66 2.05 21.16 -8.83
N PHE A 67 2.91 20.15 -9.05
CA PHE A 67 2.80 18.85 -8.39
C PHE A 67 2.87 18.98 -6.86
N VAL A 68 3.88 19.69 -6.34
CA VAL A 68 4.03 19.89 -4.89
C VAL A 68 2.85 20.69 -4.34
N THR A 69 2.34 21.66 -5.10
CA THR A 69 1.15 22.43 -4.74
C THR A 69 -0.10 21.54 -4.65
N ALA A 70 -0.26 20.57 -5.55
CA ALA A 70 -1.36 19.62 -5.52
C ALA A 70 -1.29 18.70 -4.28
N VAL A 71 -0.11 18.15 -3.96
CA VAL A 71 0.08 17.34 -2.74
C VAL A 71 -0.22 18.16 -1.48
N ALA A 72 0.31 19.38 -1.40
CA ALA A 72 0.06 20.29 -0.29
C ALA A 72 -1.44 20.62 -0.16
N ALA A 73 -2.13 20.86 -1.28
CA ALA A 73 -3.56 21.14 -1.30
C ALA A 73 -4.39 19.94 -0.82
N LEU A 74 -4.09 18.72 -1.27
CA LEU A 74 -4.78 17.50 -0.84
C LEU A 74 -4.73 17.35 0.68
N VAL A 75 -3.53 17.40 1.25
CA VAL A 75 -3.31 17.20 2.69
C VAL A 75 -3.98 18.32 3.47
N ARG A 76 -3.87 19.58 3.02
CA ARG A 76 -4.53 20.72 3.64
C ARG A 76 -6.06 20.57 3.64
N ILE A 77 -6.68 20.22 2.51
CA ILE A 77 -8.13 20.06 2.39
C ILE A 77 -8.62 18.94 3.28
N TRP A 78 -7.94 17.78 3.24
CA TRP A 78 -8.25 16.66 4.12
C TRP A 78 -8.21 17.07 5.59
N CYS A 79 -7.17 17.83 5.97
CA CYS A 79 -7.03 18.30 7.34
C CYS A 79 -8.17 19.23 7.77
N GLN A 80 -8.58 20.14 6.89
CA GLN A 80 -9.69 21.06 7.14
C GLN A 80 -11.03 20.32 7.28
N GLU A 81 -11.28 19.32 6.43
CA GLU A 81 -12.52 18.55 6.52
C GLU A 81 -12.57 17.69 7.78
N LEU A 82 -11.44 17.10 8.21
CA LEU A 82 -11.38 16.41 9.49
C LEU A 82 -11.67 17.37 10.66
N ASP A 83 -11.05 18.54 10.68
CA ASP A 83 -11.25 19.54 11.74
C ASP A 83 -12.71 20.02 11.79
N ASN A 84 -13.32 20.23 10.62
CA ASN A 84 -14.74 20.56 10.50
C ASN A 84 -15.66 19.44 11.01
N LEU A 85 -15.30 18.17 10.80
CA LEU A 85 -16.07 17.03 11.30
C LEU A 85 -15.92 16.86 12.82
N LEU A 86 -14.71 17.03 13.35
CA LEU A 86 -14.42 16.92 14.79
C LEU A 86 -15.01 18.08 15.60
N SER A 87 -15.07 19.28 15.02
CA SER A 87 -15.58 20.48 15.70
C SER A 87 -17.09 20.66 15.62
N ASP A 88 -17.77 19.87 14.77
CA ASP A 88 -19.22 19.95 14.58
C ASP A 88 -19.93 19.09 15.64
N THR A 89 -20.70 19.75 16.50
CA THR A 89 -21.48 19.11 17.57
C THR A 89 -22.47 18.07 17.06
N ALA A 90 -22.90 18.16 15.79
CA ALA A 90 -23.77 17.14 15.19
C ALA A 90 -23.06 15.79 15.00
N ASN A 91 -21.72 15.79 14.97
CA ASN A 91 -20.90 14.60 14.73
C ASN A 91 -20.19 14.10 15.99
N GLU A 92 -20.60 14.54 17.19
CA GLU A 92 -19.94 14.21 18.47
C GLU A 92 -19.73 12.70 18.66
N VAL A 93 -20.76 11.88 18.37
CA VAL A 93 -20.68 10.41 18.45
C VAL A 93 -19.64 9.83 17.48
N TRP A 94 -19.55 10.39 16.28
CA TRP A 94 -18.56 9.96 15.29
C TRP A 94 -17.15 10.41 15.71
N ALA A 95 -17.02 11.62 16.27
CA ALA A 95 -15.75 12.16 16.75
C ALA A 95 -15.19 11.33 17.92
N GLU A 96 -16.04 10.91 18.86
CA GLU A 96 -15.65 9.97 19.93
C GLU A 96 -15.15 8.65 19.34
N LYS A 97 -15.90 8.05 18.39
CA LYS A 97 -15.49 6.81 17.72
C LYS A 97 -14.16 6.97 16.97
N PHE A 98 -13.94 8.11 16.33
CA PHE A 98 -12.67 8.43 15.66
C PHE A 98 -11.52 8.43 16.68
N LEU A 99 -11.71 9.11 17.81
CA LEU A 99 -10.71 9.19 18.86
C LEU A 99 -10.43 7.82 19.48
N GLU A 100 -11.45 7.02 19.78
CA GLU A 100 -11.26 5.66 20.29
C GLU A 100 -10.45 4.80 19.31
N THR A 101 -10.88 4.75 18.05
CA THR A 101 -10.28 3.87 17.02
C THR A 101 -8.83 4.26 16.72
N VAL A 102 -8.53 5.55 16.63
CA VAL A 102 -7.16 6.03 16.38
C VAL A 102 -6.31 5.94 17.67
N GLY A 103 -6.93 6.13 18.84
CA GLY A 103 -6.29 6.08 20.15
C GLY A 103 -5.95 4.69 20.65
N GLU A 104 -6.59 3.63 20.12
CA GLU A 104 -6.25 2.22 20.35
C GLU A 104 -4.88 1.83 19.77
N SER A 105 -4.31 2.64 18.89
CA SER A 105 -2.96 2.45 18.37
C SER A 105 -1.91 2.52 19.48
N ALA A 106 -0.92 1.63 19.44
CA ALA A 106 0.25 1.66 20.33
C ALA A 106 1.01 3.00 20.26
N VAL A 107 0.89 3.72 19.14
CA VAL A 107 1.40 5.08 18.96
C VAL A 107 0.21 6.03 18.86
N LYS A 108 0.02 6.89 19.86
CA LYS A 108 -1.00 7.96 19.85
C LYS A 108 -0.63 9.05 18.84
N ALA A 109 -0.90 8.77 17.56
CA ALA A 109 -0.63 9.67 16.46
C ALA A 109 -1.63 9.46 15.32
N VAL A 110 -2.02 10.56 14.66
CA VAL A 110 -2.75 10.50 13.39
C VAL A 110 -1.70 10.44 12.27
N ILE A 111 -1.63 9.30 11.58
CA ILE A 111 -0.64 9.08 10.52
C ILE A 111 -1.33 9.22 9.16
N LEU A 112 -0.79 10.08 8.30
CA LEU A 112 -1.25 10.30 6.93
C LEU A 112 -0.21 9.82 5.92
N VAL A 113 -0.62 8.94 5.01
CA VAL A 113 0.22 8.40 3.95
C VAL A 113 -0.36 8.80 2.60
N VAL A 114 0.44 9.46 1.75
CA VAL A 114 0.00 9.90 0.42
C VAL A 114 0.40 8.86 -0.63
N HIS A 115 -0.56 8.39 -1.40
CA HIS A 115 -0.36 7.42 -2.49
C HIS A 115 -1.02 7.91 -3.79
N ILE A 116 -0.66 7.30 -4.91
CA ILE A 116 -1.28 7.60 -6.21
C ILE A 116 -2.55 6.76 -6.37
N GLY A 117 -3.67 7.43 -6.59
CA GLY A 117 -5.00 6.84 -6.75
C GLY A 117 -5.45 6.75 -8.20
N LYS A 118 -6.75 6.51 -8.38
CA LYS A 118 -7.42 6.46 -9.68
C LYS A 118 -7.43 7.84 -10.36
N PRO A 119 -7.58 7.91 -11.70
CA PRO A 119 -7.68 9.18 -12.40
C PRO A 119 -8.88 10.00 -11.89
N ARG A 120 -8.67 11.30 -11.68
CA ARG A 120 -9.66 12.31 -11.23
C ARG A 120 -10.35 12.08 -9.89
N VAL A 121 -10.04 11.01 -9.17
CA VAL A 121 -10.68 10.72 -7.88
C VAL A 121 -9.68 10.98 -6.76
N ALA A 122 -9.95 12.01 -5.97
CA ALA A 122 -9.27 12.18 -4.68
C ALA A 122 -10.07 11.42 -3.63
N GLY A 123 -9.39 10.73 -2.73
CA GLY A 123 -10.09 9.93 -1.73
C GLY A 123 -9.25 9.69 -0.49
N SER A 124 -9.92 9.25 0.56
CA SER A 124 -9.30 8.91 1.84
C SER A 124 -9.80 7.55 2.30
N THR A 125 -8.91 6.70 2.78
CA THR A 125 -9.31 5.41 3.35
C THR A 125 -8.58 5.15 4.65
N TRP A 126 -9.30 4.68 5.66
CA TRP A 126 -8.68 4.20 6.89
C TRP A 126 -8.14 2.79 6.72
N ASN A 127 -6.93 2.55 7.21
CA ASN A 127 -6.34 1.22 7.29
C ASN A 127 -6.26 0.78 8.76
N PRO A 128 -7.13 -0.15 9.22
CA PRO A 128 -7.10 -0.65 10.59
C PRO A 128 -5.79 -1.33 10.97
N SER A 129 -5.05 -1.90 10.01
CA SER A 129 -3.82 -2.65 10.28
C SER A 129 -2.61 -1.76 10.55
N SER A 130 -2.57 -0.57 9.95
CA SER A 130 -1.47 0.39 10.13
C SER A 130 -1.87 1.60 10.97
N SER A 131 -3.12 1.63 11.47
CA SER A 131 -3.74 2.77 12.16
C SER A 131 -3.44 4.12 11.46
N ALA A 132 -3.58 4.14 10.14
CA ALA A 132 -3.21 5.28 9.31
C ALA A 132 -4.27 5.57 8.24
N PHE A 133 -4.41 6.84 7.88
CA PHE A 133 -5.19 7.27 6.74
C PHE A 133 -4.33 7.29 5.49
N THR A 134 -4.84 6.68 4.42
CA THR A 134 -4.25 6.75 3.10
C THR A 134 -4.97 7.81 2.28
N LEU A 135 -4.23 8.79 1.79
CA LEU A 135 -4.71 9.87 0.92
C LEU A 135 -4.38 9.53 -0.53
N ALA A 136 -5.40 9.36 -1.35
CA ALA A 136 -5.26 9.09 -2.77
C ALA A 136 -5.09 10.41 -3.55
N LEU A 137 -3.86 10.67 -4.01
CA LEU A 137 -3.54 11.70 -4.98
C LEU A 137 -3.93 11.20 -6.37
N PRO A 138 -4.81 11.90 -7.11
CA PRO A 138 -5.25 11.44 -8.43
C PRO A 138 -4.09 11.23 -9.40
N SER A 139 -4.15 10.16 -10.21
CA SER A 139 -3.13 9.88 -11.24
C SER A 139 -3.18 10.81 -12.45
N THR A 140 -4.17 11.71 -12.51
CA THR A 140 -4.29 12.79 -13.50
C THR A 140 -3.98 14.14 -12.86
N ARG A 141 -3.65 15.14 -13.68
CA ARG A 141 -3.49 16.52 -13.19
C ARG A 141 -4.80 16.99 -12.59
N VAL A 142 -4.76 17.41 -11.32
CA VAL A 142 -5.94 17.90 -10.61
C VAL A 142 -5.64 19.26 -10.00
N THR A 143 -6.54 20.20 -10.26
CA THR A 143 -6.71 21.39 -9.46
C THR A 143 -7.83 21.09 -8.47
N PHE A 144 -7.50 20.97 -7.18
CA PHE A 144 -8.47 20.64 -6.16
C PHE A 144 -9.58 21.71 -6.10
N ALA A 145 -10.80 21.29 -6.43
CA ALA A 145 -12.02 22.08 -6.44
C ALA A 145 -12.92 21.72 -5.24
N PRO A 146 -13.95 22.51 -4.90
CA PRO A 146 -14.84 22.24 -3.76
C PRO A 146 -15.45 20.84 -3.76
N ASP A 147 -15.76 20.28 -4.94
CA ASP A 147 -16.31 18.93 -5.08
C ASP A 147 -15.40 17.85 -4.47
N HIS A 148 -14.07 18.02 -4.55
CA HIS A 148 -13.11 17.10 -3.96
C HIS A 148 -13.08 17.18 -2.43
N ALA A 149 -13.44 18.34 -1.85
CA ALA A 149 -13.56 18.47 -0.40
C ALA A 149 -14.78 17.70 0.12
N ALA A 150 -15.90 17.74 -0.61
CA ALA A 150 -17.09 16.96 -0.26
C ALA A 150 -16.84 15.45 -0.35
N GLU A 151 -16.13 14.99 -1.38
CA GLU A 151 -15.72 13.58 -1.52
C GLU A 151 -14.81 13.14 -0.37
N LEU A 152 -13.76 13.92 -0.07
CA LEU A 152 -12.86 13.64 1.04
C LEU A 152 -13.59 13.64 2.38
N ARG A 153 -14.54 14.55 2.60
CA ARG A 153 -15.37 14.60 3.81
C ARG A 153 -16.20 13.33 3.95
N ALA A 154 -16.86 12.89 2.89
CA ALA A 154 -17.65 11.66 2.90
C ALA A 154 -16.78 10.43 3.20
N ASP A 155 -15.60 10.36 2.60
CA ASP A 155 -14.61 9.30 2.82
C ASP A 155 -14.07 9.29 4.27
N ILE A 156 -13.77 10.47 4.84
CA ILE A 156 -13.34 10.59 6.24
C ILE A 156 -14.46 10.12 7.16
N PHE A 157 -15.70 10.56 6.92
CA PHE A 157 -16.84 10.22 7.75
C PHE A 157 -17.13 8.70 7.69
N GLY A 158 -17.12 8.11 6.49
CA GLY A 158 -17.33 6.69 6.27
C GLY A 158 -16.14 5.78 6.60
N ALA A 159 -15.01 6.34 7.07
CA ALA A 159 -13.76 5.60 7.23
C ALA A 159 -13.85 4.41 8.20
N PHE A 160 -14.80 4.43 9.15
CA PHE A 160 -14.99 3.37 10.15
C PHE A 160 -16.30 2.59 9.97
N GLU A 161 -16.97 2.77 8.83
CA GLU A 161 -18.11 1.95 8.45
C GLU A 161 -17.58 0.75 7.66
N ALA A 162 -17.96 -0.46 8.08
CA ALA A 162 -17.72 -1.63 7.27
C ALA A 162 -18.50 -1.42 5.96
N LYS A 163 -17.81 -1.37 4.83
CA LYS A 163 -18.45 -1.30 3.53
C LYS A 163 -19.11 -2.66 3.28
N GLU A 164 -20.32 -2.86 3.80
CA GLU A 164 -21.18 -3.97 3.40
C GLU A 164 -21.48 -3.79 1.90
N PRO A 165 -21.33 -4.85 1.08
CA PRO A 165 -21.74 -4.78 -0.31
C PRO A 165 -23.25 -4.55 -0.36
N SER A 166 -23.64 -3.32 -0.71
CA SER A 166 -25.04 -2.91 -0.84
C SER A 166 -25.81 -3.88 -1.74
N ALA A 167 -26.78 -4.56 -1.15
CA ALA A 167 -27.57 -5.65 -1.72
C ALA A 167 -28.69 -5.17 -2.68
N SER A 168 -28.43 -4.16 -3.51
CA SER A 168 -29.43 -3.66 -4.49
C SER A 168 -28.90 -3.37 -5.89
N ALA A 169 -27.67 -3.77 -6.22
CA ALA A 169 -27.22 -3.80 -7.62
C ALA A 169 -27.51 -5.17 -8.25
N PRO A 170 -28.15 -5.25 -9.44
CA PRO A 170 -28.26 -6.50 -10.18
C PRO A 170 -26.86 -7.07 -10.46
N PRO A 171 -26.72 -8.41 -10.60
CA PRO A 171 -25.42 -9.04 -10.67
C PRO A 171 -24.63 -8.45 -11.84
N PRO A 172 -23.39 -7.97 -11.63
CA PRO A 172 -22.56 -7.56 -12.74
C PRO A 172 -22.16 -8.81 -13.52
N GLU A 173 -22.90 -9.01 -14.60
CA GLU A 173 -22.52 -9.78 -15.77
C GLU A 173 -21.38 -9.03 -16.47
N ASP A 174 -20.22 -8.98 -15.81
CA ASP A 174 -19.03 -8.26 -16.28
C ASP A 174 -17.78 -9.16 -16.13
N TRP A 175 -17.90 -10.38 -16.63
CA TRP A 175 -16.82 -11.36 -16.78
C TRP A 175 -15.99 -11.15 -18.05
N ALA A 176 -16.00 -9.95 -18.63
CA ALA A 176 -15.27 -9.67 -19.86
C ALA A 176 -14.86 -8.19 -19.99
N ASP A 177 -14.19 -7.65 -18.98
CA ASP A 177 -13.30 -6.51 -19.22
C ASP A 177 -12.00 -6.68 -18.43
N LEU A 178 -11.08 -7.43 -19.04
CA LEU A 178 -9.66 -7.36 -18.71
C LEU A 178 -9.20 -5.96 -19.10
N GLY A 179 -9.38 -5.02 -18.19
CA GLY A 179 -8.92 -3.65 -18.32
C GLY A 179 -7.48 -3.63 -18.80
N ASP A 180 -7.30 -2.99 -19.96
CA ASP A 180 -6.10 -2.88 -20.76
C ASP A 180 -4.83 -2.72 -19.90
N VAL A 181 -4.05 -3.81 -19.79
CA VAL A 181 -2.72 -3.83 -19.19
C VAL A 181 -1.77 -3.11 -20.14
N ARG A 182 -1.87 -1.79 -20.19
CA ARG A 182 -0.91 -0.91 -20.87
C ARG A 182 -0.33 0.11 -19.91
N SER A 183 0.22 -0.39 -18.81
CA SER A 183 1.40 0.18 -18.18
C SER A 183 2.16 -0.89 -17.41
N ALA A 184 2.44 -2.00 -18.08
CA ALA A 184 3.68 -2.71 -17.82
C ALA A 184 4.80 -1.82 -18.38
N VAL A 185 5.39 -0.97 -17.55
CA VAL A 185 6.77 -0.56 -17.82
C VAL A 185 7.55 -1.87 -17.76
N VAL A 186 7.84 -2.44 -18.93
CA VAL A 186 8.83 -3.50 -19.08
C VAL A 186 10.16 -2.84 -18.74
N VAL A 187 10.49 -2.77 -17.44
CA VAL A 187 11.83 -2.40 -17.01
C VAL A 187 12.69 -3.59 -17.40
N ALA A 188 13.47 -3.41 -18.47
CA ALA A 188 14.45 -4.40 -18.88
C ALA A 188 15.30 -4.79 -17.65
N PRO A 189 15.59 -6.08 -17.45
CA PRO A 189 16.39 -6.51 -16.32
C PRO A 189 17.71 -5.76 -16.34
N VAL A 190 17.99 -4.98 -15.29
CA VAL A 190 19.33 -4.43 -15.09
C VAL A 190 20.18 -5.64 -14.74
N ALA A 191 20.87 -6.19 -15.73
CA ALA A 191 21.79 -7.30 -15.51
C ALA A 191 22.75 -6.90 -14.39
N ALA A 192 22.78 -7.68 -13.31
CA ALA A 192 23.71 -7.51 -12.22
C ALA A 192 25.14 -7.70 -12.76
N LYS A 193 25.73 -6.63 -13.29
CA LYS A 193 27.16 -6.54 -13.49
C LYS A 193 27.74 -6.56 -12.08
N GLY A 194 28.43 -7.65 -11.72
CA GLY A 194 29.15 -7.73 -10.46
C GLY A 194 29.95 -6.45 -10.27
N ALA A 195 29.47 -5.59 -9.37
CA ALA A 195 29.99 -4.25 -9.26
C ALA A 195 31.36 -4.34 -8.58
N ALA A 196 32.42 -4.01 -9.30
CA ALA A 196 33.77 -3.95 -8.75
C ALA A 196 33.93 -2.84 -7.69
N PHE A 197 32.96 -1.92 -7.62
CA PHE A 197 32.89 -0.80 -6.69
C PHE A 197 31.50 -0.73 -6.06
N LEU A 198 31.43 -0.26 -4.81
CA LEU A 198 30.20 -0.12 -4.06
C LEU A 198 29.32 1.00 -4.67
N PRO A 199 28.05 0.74 -5.04
CA PRO A 199 27.17 1.74 -5.67
C PRO A 199 26.82 2.86 -4.70
N THR A 200 26.56 4.06 -5.21
CA THR A 200 26.04 5.16 -4.37
C THR A 200 24.53 5.01 -4.17
N LEU A 201 23.97 5.61 -3.12
CA LEU A 201 22.53 5.54 -2.81
C LEU A 201 21.61 5.92 -3.98
N ASN A 202 22.06 6.82 -4.85
CA ASN A 202 21.30 7.27 -6.02
C ASN A 202 21.34 6.27 -7.19
N ASP A 203 22.27 5.31 -7.17
CA ASP A 203 22.43 4.29 -8.22
C ASP A 203 21.63 3.02 -7.90
N VAL A 204 21.10 2.92 -6.67
CA VAL A 204 20.34 1.75 -6.21
C VAL A 204 18.89 1.90 -6.69
N PRO A 205 18.38 0.93 -7.49
CA PRO A 205 16.99 0.94 -7.91
C PRO A 205 16.04 0.94 -6.70
N ARG A 206 14.82 1.45 -6.91
CA ARG A 206 13.80 1.48 -5.86
C ARG A 206 13.44 0.07 -5.39
N PRO A 207 12.99 -0.11 -4.13
CA PRO A 207 12.67 -1.43 -3.59
C PRO A 207 11.69 -2.25 -4.43
N ASP A 208 10.66 -1.63 -4.98
CA ASP A 208 9.67 -2.24 -5.88
C ASP A 208 10.31 -2.76 -7.17
N VAL A 209 11.27 -2.02 -7.73
CA VAL A 209 12.02 -2.44 -8.92
C VAL A 209 13.04 -3.53 -8.58
N LEU A 210 13.73 -3.42 -7.44
CA LEU A 210 14.67 -4.43 -6.94
C LEU A 210 13.98 -5.78 -6.70
N GLN A 211 12.77 -5.74 -6.16
CA GLN A 211 11.95 -6.89 -5.82
C GLN A 211 11.43 -7.65 -7.05
N LEU A 212 11.23 -6.94 -8.16
CA LEU A 212 10.85 -7.50 -9.46
C LEU A 212 12.03 -8.06 -10.26
N GLN A 213 13.24 -8.05 -9.71
CA GLN A 213 14.41 -8.63 -10.36
C GLN A 213 14.89 -9.90 -9.64
N PRO A 214 15.29 -10.95 -10.37
CA PRO A 214 15.92 -12.10 -9.77
C PRO A 214 17.31 -11.72 -9.18
N PRO A 215 17.80 -12.44 -8.16
CA PRO A 215 17.20 -13.64 -7.59
C PRO A 215 16.06 -13.33 -6.61
N TYR A 216 14.89 -13.91 -6.89
CA TYR A 216 13.73 -13.82 -6.01
C TYR A 216 13.96 -14.68 -4.78
N ARG A 217 13.60 -14.13 -3.61
CA ARG A 217 13.74 -14.81 -2.33
C ARG A 217 12.37 -15.03 -1.74
N LEU A 218 12.14 -16.24 -1.25
CA LEU A 218 10.91 -16.61 -0.57
C LEU A 218 11.26 -17.37 0.71
N MET A 219 10.61 -17.03 1.80
CA MET A 219 10.81 -17.64 3.12
C MET A 219 9.45 -18.09 3.65
N VAL A 220 9.35 -19.34 4.06
CA VAL A 220 8.17 -19.90 4.71
C VAL A 220 8.52 -20.16 6.16
N HIS A 221 7.74 -19.60 7.09
CA HIS A 221 7.88 -19.80 8.53
C HIS A 221 6.62 -20.44 9.08
N ASP A 222 6.77 -21.57 9.75
CA ASP A 222 5.73 -22.17 10.57
C ASP A 222 5.85 -21.60 12.00
N ARG A 223 4.87 -20.81 12.44
CA ARG A 223 4.83 -20.22 13.78
C ARG A 223 4.01 -21.06 14.75
N GLY A 224 3.56 -22.25 14.35
CA GLY A 224 2.72 -23.16 15.11
C GLY A 224 1.23 -22.79 15.09
N ASN A 225 0.90 -21.52 15.32
CA ASN A 225 -0.49 -21.02 15.26
C ASN A 225 -0.87 -20.36 13.92
N HIS A 226 0.11 -20.07 13.07
CA HIS A 226 -0.07 -19.57 11.72
C HIS A 226 1.18 -19.85 10.89
N ILE A 227 1.04 -19.76 9.57
CA ILE A 227 2.15 -19.78 8.63
C ILE A 227 2.35 -18.37 8.08
N GLU A 228 3.60 -17.94 8.02
CA GLU A 228 4.03 -16.67 7.45
C GLU A 228 4.91 -16.96 6.24
N VAL A 229 4.55 -16.43 5.07
CA VAL A 229 5.33 -16.53 3.85
C VAL A 229 5.81 -15.14 3.47
N GLN A 230 7.10 -14.88 3.56
CA GLN A 230 7.72 -13.63 3.11
C GLN A 230 8.28 -13.84 1.70
N CYS A 231 8.05 -12.90 0.79
CA CYS A 231 8.52 -13.02 -0.58
C CYS A 231 8.92 -11.66 -1.14
N SER A 232 10.05 -11.63 -1.84
CA SER A 232 10.47 -10.44 -2.58
C SER A 232 9.65 -10.21 -3.86
N HIS A 233 8.83 -11.17 -4.29
CA HIS A 233 8.05 -11.08 -5.53
C HIS A 233 6.55 -11.12 -5.21
N GLY A 234 5.92 -9.94 -5.18
CA GLY A 234 4.50 -9.76 -4.83
C GLY A 234 3.53 -10.64 -5.62
N PRO A 235 3.64 -10.74 -6.96
CA PRO A 235 2.73 -11.58 -7.75
C PRO A 235 2.76 -13.07 -7.37
N SER A 236 3.90 -13.58 -6.85
CA SER A 236 3.97 -14.95 -6.32
C SER A 236 3.09 -15.10 -5.07
N LEU A 237 3.04 -14.10 -4.20
CA LEU A 237 2.19 -14.10 -3.00
C LEU A 237 0.72 -14.01 -3.37
N GLU A 238 0.37 -13.17 -4.34
CA GLU A 238 -1.01 -13.05 -4.83
C GLU A 238 -1.52 -14.38 -5.41
N LEU A 239 -0.69 -15.08 -6.21
CA LEU A 239 -1.03 -16.39 -6.73
C LEU A 239 -1.23 -17.42 -5.61
N LEU A 240 -0.34 -17.43 -4.60
CA LEU A 240 -0.47 -18.31 -3.44
C LEU A 240 -1.75 -18.03 -2.66
N ALA A 241 -2.04 -16.74 -2.40
CA ALA A 241 -3.24 -16.32 -1.70
C ALA A 241 -4.50 -16.74 -2.47
N GLY A 242 -4.58 -16.44 -3.77
CA GLY A 242 -5.70 -16.80 -4.63
C GLY A 242 -5.89 -18.32 -4.76
N TYR A 243 -4.80 -19.10 -4.79
CA TYR A 243 -4.88 -20.56 -4.77
C TYR A 243 -5.48 -21.08 -3.45
N LEU A 244 -4.98 -20.61 -2.31
CA LEU A 244 -5.48 -21.02 -0.99
C LEU A 244 -6.92 -20.59 -0.79
N GLU A 245 -7.28 -19.36 -1.16
CA GLU A 245 -8.66 -18.89 -1.08
C GLU A 245 -9.62 -19.66 -1.98
N LYS A 246 -9.15 -20.16 -3.13
CA LYS A 246 -9.96 -20.98 -4.04
C LYS A 246 -10.18 -22.39 -3.50
N TRP A 247 -9.13 -23.02 -2.98
CA TRP A 247 -9.12 -24.45 -2.68
C TRP A 247 -9.28 -24.80 -1.20
N CYS A 248 -9.04 -23.87 -0.27
CA CYS A 248 -9.25 -24.06 1.16
C CYS A 248 -10.69 -23.69 1.61
N ARG A 249 -11.65 -23.65 0.67
CA ARG A 249 -13.08 -23.42 0.95
C ARG A 249 -13.75 -24.72 1.40
N ALA A 250 -14.11 -24.76 2.69
CA ALA A 250 -15.10 -25.61 3.34
C ALA A 250 -14.95 -27.15 3.27
N ILE A 251 -15.26 -27.80 4.40
CA ILE A 251 -15.46 -29.26 4.48
C ILE A 251 -16.83 -29.60 3.85
N PRO A 252 -16.93 -30.57 2.93
CA PRO A 252 -18.21 -31.06 2.44
C PRO A 252 -18.96 -31.74 3.60
N GLY A 253 -20.01 -31.12 4.13
CA GLY A 253 -20.87 -31.74 5.15
C GLY A 253 -21.50 -30.83 6.22
N ARG A 254 -21.04 -29.58 6.38
CA ARG A 254 -21.73 -28.59 7.24
C ARG A 254 -22.51 -27.60 6.39
N SER A 255 -23.81 -27.82 6.31
CA SER A 255 -24.80 -26.84 5.88
C SER A 255 -25.11 -25.92 7.06
N ASP A 256 -25.33 -24.64 6.75
CA ASP A 256 -25.59 -23.52 7.65
C ASP A 256 -24.32 -22.82 8.19
N ARG A 257 -24.01 -21.67 7.56
CA ARG A 257 -22.92 -20.71 7.89
C ARG A 257 -21.50 -21.26 7.77
N GLN A 258 -20.87 -21.10 6.61
CA GLN A 258 -19.46 -21.47 6.43
C GLN A 258 -18.53 -20.26 6.54
N PRO A 259 -17.88 -20.02 7.70
CA PRO A 259 -16.61 -19.31 7.69
C PRO A 259 -15.56 -20.13 6.93
N ALA A 260 -14.68 -19.46 6.17
CA ALA A 260 -13.52 -20.11 5.58
C ALA A 260 -12.73 -20.85 6.68
N LEU A 261 -12.19 -22.05 6.40
CA LEU A 261 -11.39 -22.80 7.40
C LEU A 261 -10.13 -22.02 7.82
N MET A 262 -9.64 -21.17 6.92
CA MET A 262 -8.39 -20.44 7.05
C MET A 262 -8.61 -18.98 6.67
N ASN A 263 -7.98 -18.10 7.43
CA ASN A 263 -7.84 -16.69 7.11
C ASN A 263 -6.52 -16.50 6.36
N VAL A 264 -6.62 -16.09 5.10
CA VAL A 264 -5.48 -15.81 4.23
C VAL A 264 -5.37 -14.29 4.09
N ARG A 265 -4.22 -13.71 4.45
CA ARG A 265 -4.01 -12.26 4.47
C ARG A 265 -2.74 -11.87 3.74
N LEU A 266 -2.87 -11.02 2.73
CA LEU A 266 -1.75 -10.38 2.07
C LEU A 266 -1.33 -9.12 2.84
N ASN A 267 -0.09 -9.09 3.30
CA ASN A 267 0.50 -7.98 4.04
C ASN A 267 1.21 -7.05 3.06
N LYS A 268 0.85 -5.76 3.12
CA LYS A 268 1.45 -4.73 2.26
C LYS A 268 2.86 -4.41 2.74
N SER A 269 3.75 -4.25 1.78
CA SER A 269 5.11 -3.80 2.06
C SER A 269 5.12 -2.35 2.50
N ALA A 270 6.04 -2.03 3.42
CA ALA A 270 6.35 -0.66 3.80
C ALA A 270 7.13 0.09 2.72
N PHE A 271 7.56 -0.61 1.67
CA PHE A 271 8.39 -0.09 0.59
C PHE A 271 7.64 -0.07 -0.75
N GLY A 272 7.76 1.03 -1.51
CA GLY A 272 7.25 1.16 -2.88
C GLY A 272 6.06 2.11 -3.05
N LEU A 273 5.78 2.47 -4.30
CA LEU A 273 4.58 3.22 -4.69
C LEU A 273 3.48 2.28 -5.15
N GLY A 274 2.53 2.01 -4.27
CA GLY A 274 1.34 1.24 -4.60
C GLY A 274 1.16 0.06 -3.68
N VAL A 275 0.23 -0.81 -4.03
CA VAL A 275 -0.04 -2.03 -3.26
C VAL A 275 0.96 -3.08 -3.70
N VAL A 276 2.11 -3.10 -3.04
CA VAL A 276 3.09 -4.20 -3.13
C VAL A 276 2.92 -5.06 -1.90
N TYR A 277 2.87 -6.38 -2.08
CA TYR A 277 2.83 -7.33 -0.96
C TYR A 277 4.20 -7.97 -0.77
N ASP A 278 4.70 -7.99 0.46
CA ASP A 278 5.96 -8.65 0.82
C ASP A 278 5.78 -9.84 1.77
N ALA A 279 4.58 -10.02 2.34
CA ALA A 279 4.25 -11.19 3.14
C ALA A 279 2.80 -11.67 2.96
N LEU A 280 2.58 -12.95 3.24
CA LEU A 280 1.29 -13.64 3.27
C LEU A 280 1.18 -14.38 4.61
N THR A 281 0.11 -14.12 5.34
CA THR A 281 -0.20 -14.80 6.61
C THR A 281 -1.37 -15.74 6.41
N ILE A 282 -1.21 -16.97 6.88
CA ILE A 282 -2.23 -18.02 6.79
C ILE A 282 -2.48 -18.52 8.22
N ALA A 283 -3.67 -18.25 8.73
CA ALA A 283 -4.06 -18.61 10.10
C ALA A 283 -5.38 -19.39 10.09
N PRO A 284 -5.68 -20.20 11.11
CA PRO A 284 -7.02 -20.76 11.28
C PRO A 284 -8.03 -19.63 11.46
N HIS A 285 -9.27 -19.85 11.02
CA HIS A 285 -10.32 -18.85 11.16
C HIS A 285 -10.75 -18.62 12.61
N ASP A 286 -10.84 -19.71 13.39
CA ASP A 286 -11.02 -19.65 14.85
C ASP A 286 -9.70 -20.00 15.54
N THR A 287 -9.19 -19.09 16.37
CA THR A 287 -7.96 -19.29 17.15
C THR A 287 -8.12 -20.36 18.23
N ARG A 288 -9.36 -20.78 18.54
CA ARG A 288 -9.67 -21.90 19.43
C ARG A 288 -9.58 -23.25 18.73
N GLU A 289 -9.69 -23.26 17.41
CA GLU A 289 -9.47 -24.46 16.61
C GLU A 289 -7.97 -24.59 16.34
N GLY A 290 -7.34 -25.53 17.05
CA GLY A 290 -5.94 -25.91 16.83
C GLY A 290 -5.77 -26.61 15.49
N THR A 291 -5.98 -25.91 14.39
CA THR A 291 -5.71 -26.44 13.06
C THR A 291 -4.21 -26.39 12.86
N LEU A 292 -3.58 -27.56 12.93
CA LEU A 292 -2.21 -27.74 12.46
C LEU A 292 -2.22 -27.54 10.94
N LEU A 293 -1.94 -26.31 10.50
CA LEU A 293 -1.69 -25.98 9.10
C LEU A 293 -0.36 -26.63 8.71
N PRO A 294 -0.34 -27.73 7.93
CA PRO A 294 0.93 -28.31 7.53
C PRO A 294 1.53 -27.41 6.44
N PRO A 295 2.77 -26.94 6.58
CA PRO A 295 3.40 -26.08 5.57
C PRO A 295 3.59 -26.79 4.23
N VAL A 296 3.50 -28.12 4.20
CA VAL A 296 3.74 -29.01 3.05
C VAL A 296 3.03 -28.54 1.78
N LEU A 297 1.76 -28.11 1.85
CA LEU A 297 1.04 -27.62 0.67
C LEU A 297 1.70 -26.36 0.08
N ILE A 298 2.07 -25.42 0.94
CA ILE A 298 2.72 -24.16 0.56
C ILE A 298 4.10 -24.47 -0.02
N LEU A 299 4.88 -25.35 0.62
CA LEU A 299 6.18 -25.77 0.12
C LEU A 299 6.05 -26.39 -1.28
N SER A 300 5.04 -27.23 -1.50
CA SER A 300 4.79 -27.86 -2.80
C SER A 300 4.39 -26.85 -3.88
N LEU A 301 3.60 -25.83 -3.55
CA LEU A 301 3.26 -24.75 -4.48
C LEU A 301 4.51 -23.91 -4.84
N VAL A 302 5.34 -23.61 -3.84
CA VAL A 302 6.57 -22.85 -4.02
C VAL A 302 7.57 -23.59 -4.92
N GLU A 303 7.77 -24.88 -4.70
CA GLU A 303 8.73 -25.69 -5.45
C GLU A 303 8.19 -26.10 -6.83
N ASN A 304 6.99 -26.66 -6.89
CA ASN A 304 6.50 -27.33 -8.11
C ASN A 304 5.76 -26.38 -9.06
N VAL A 305 5.11 -25.34 -8.54
CA VAL A 305 4.33 -24.39 -9.37
C VAL A 305 5.14 -23.13 -9.63
N LEU A 306 5.64 -22.50 -8.55
CA LEU A 306 6.45 -21.29 -8.66
C LEU A 306 7.91 -21.56 -8.99
N GLY A 307 8.36 -22.82 -9.03
CA GLY A 307 9.70 -23.19 -9.48
C GLY A 307 10.85 -22.62 -8.64
N TYR A 308 10.60 -22.25 -7.38
CA TYR A 308 11.69 -21.84 -6.50
C TYR A 308 12.47 -23.07 -6.03
N LYS A 309 13.79 -22.94 -5.89
CA LYS A 309 14.66 -24.00 -5.38
C LYS A 309 14.91 -23.79 -3.89
N LEU A 310 14.81 -24.85 -3.11
CA LEU A 310 15.17 -24.81 -1.69
C LEU A 310 16.66 -24.48 -1.57
N ALA A 311 16.96 -23.39 -0.88
CA ALA A 311 18.33 -22.96 -0.59
C ALA A 311 18.77 -23.45 0.79
N HIS A 312 17.92 -23.30 1.80
CA HIS A 312 18.22 -23.70 3.18
C HIS A 312 16.95 -24.14 3.90
N GLU A 313 17.07 -25.17 4.73
CA GLU A 313 16.03 -25.65 5.64
C GLU A 313 16.50 -25.47 7.09
N TYR A 314 15.62 -24.93 7.91
CA TYR A 314 15.76 -24.77 9.35
C TYR A 314 14.52 -25.37 10.02
N PRO A 315 14.57 -25.67 11.34
CA PRO A 315 13.37 -26.02 12.08
C PRO A 315 12.28 -24.96 11.86
N GLN A 316 11.12 -25.40 11.36
CA GLN A 316 9.95 -24.55 11.09
C GLN A 316 10.20 -23.38 10.12
N SER A 317 11.24 -23.45 9.29
CA SER A 317 11.57 -22.36 8.39
C SER A 317 12.28 -22.86 7.13
N TRP A 318 11.75 -22.53 5.96
CA TRP A 318 12.30 -22.92 4.66
C TRP A 318 12.63 -21.68 3.83
N ARG A 319 13.83 -21.62 3.27
CA ARG A 319 14.28 -20.52 2.43
C ARG A 319 14.49 -20.98 1.01
N PHE A 320 13.92 -20.25 0.08
CA PHE A 320 13.86 -20.57 -1.33
C PHE A 320 14.44 -19.43 -2.17
N ILE A 321 15.09 -19.80 -3.27
CA ILE A 321 15.66 -18.86 -4.23
C ILE A 321 15.21 -19.26 -5.63
N ARG A 322 14.84 -18.26 -6.43
CA ARG A 322 14.59 -18.43 -7.86
C ARG A 322 15.42 -17.42 -8.65
N GLU A 323 16.29 -17.92 -9.51
CA GLU A 323 17.16 -17.09 -10.36
C GLU A 323 16.51 -16.76 -11.71
N ASP A 324 15.54 -17.56 -12.15
CA ASP A 324 14.86 -17.37 -13.42
C ASP A 324 13.71 -16.36 -13.30
N PRO A 325 13.57 -15.40 -14.23
CA PRO A 325 12.46 -14.45 -14.22
C PRO A 325 11.12 -15.17 -14.35
N LEU A 326 10.12 -14.74 -13.57
CA LEU A 326 8.73 -15.14 -13.72
C LEU A 326 8.10 -14.21 -14.77
N LYS A 327 7.60 -14.78 -15.86
CA LYS A 327 6.78 -14.03 -16.82
C LYS A 327 5.33 -14.19 -16.39
N THR A 328 4.64 -13.08 -16.17
CA THR A 328 3.18 -13.11 -15.99
C THR A 328 2.56 -13.57 -17.31
N ALA A 329 1.65 -14.54 -17.27
CA ALA A 329 0.87 -14.90 -18.44
C ALA A 329 0.02 -13.69 -18.85
N ALA A 330 0.11 -13.31 -20.12
CA ALA A 330 -0.71 -12.25 -20.71
C ALA A 330 -2.17 -12.70 -20.86
#